data_AF-Q12MU2-F1
#
_entry.id   AF-Q12MU2-F1
#
_cell.length_a   1.000
_cell.length_b   1.000
_cell.length_c   1.000
_cell.angle_alpha   90.00
_cell.angle_beta   90.00
_cell.angle_gamma   90.00
#
_symmetry.space_group_name_H-M   'P 1'
#
loop_
_entity.id
_entity.type
_entity.pdbx_description
1 polymer ?
#
loop_
_entity_poly.entity_id
_entity_poly.type
_entity_poly.pdbx_seq_one_letter_code
_entity_poly.pdbx_strand_id
1 'polypeptide(L)'
;MKNVVSDDKIRNFRDLVNSNSSFVYQIYKDKGGKNLFNLVCSYMDWITVSVRHLENASEFDKNIDTKCMQIYSLISSIDLIFESIKQLHRVFINEKTLPFSGEKNCFEKRLFSNEDDNTYFKTIRACFGAHPVALNQENTKRFASWPFDSHFNAGDLTVHLYSRDVNEEDLALHLNIDELLEFLTTRYDYLDVIADKIETLFFEHQQNLSKQLIETKADPLQQLYVLKTESEKRLDNDYYNGEIDDLIMIFEAEVTEPTLVPMAENYKDSLLPLIEEIKTNLQEMNIVDLDNDSNLRVRSDLSRELSYELQKFFTWVHGDRYDHLLDYYLERFNTVTNGKFNFNKSDEINLIFLKAKLMLAQEL
;
A
#
# COMPACT_ATOMS: atom_id res chain seq x y z
N MET A 1 8.28 11.57 -26.06
CA MET A 1 8.21 11.91 -24.62
C MET A 1 8.92 10.89 -23.73
N LYS A 2 9.63 9.90 -24.28
CA LYS A 2 10.46 8.97 -23.52
C LYS A 2 11.45 9.73 -22.61
N ASN A 3 11.60 9.25 -21.39
CA ASN A 3 12.52 9.75 -20.35
C ASN A 3 12.12 11.05 -19.62
N VAL A 4 10.90 11.57 -19.79
CA VAL A 4 10.39 12.70 -18.97
C VAL A 4 9.78 12.21 -17.65
N VAL A 5 9.09 11.07 -17.71
CA VAL A 5 8.51 10.35 -16.56
C VAL A 5 8.81 8.86 -16.73
N SER A 6 8.76 8.08 -15.64
CA SER A 6 9.11 6.65 -15.66
C SER A 6 8.13 5.77 -14.87
N ASP A 7 7.62 4.68 -15.45
CA ASP A 7 6.77 3.71 -14.71
C ASP A 7 7.49 3.13 -13.48
N ASP A 8 8.82 3.04 -13.53
CA ASP A 8 9.62 2.51 -12.43
C ASP A 8 9.48 3.37 -11.16
N LYS A 9 9.38 4.70 -11.27
CA LYS A 9 9.24 5.58 -10.10
C LYS A 9 7.89 5.37 -9.39
N ILE A 10 6.79 5.28 -10.14
CA ILE A 10 5.47 5.01 -9.54
C ILE A 10 5.36 3.57 -9.01
N ARG A 11 6.05 2.60 -9.64
CA ARG A 11 6.16 1.25 -9.10
C ARG A 11 6.88 1.24 -7.74
N ASN A 12 8.03 1.89 -7.64
CA ASN A 12 8.78 1.98 -6.38
C ASN A 12 7.97 2.70 -5.29
N PHE A 13 7.26 3.77 -5.64
CA PHE A 13 6.36 4.46 -4.71
C PHE A 13 5.23 3.53 -4.21
N ARG A 14 4.65 2.71 -5.11
CA ARG A 14 3.64 1.71 -4.74
C ARG A 14 4.21 0.64 -3.83
N ASP A 15 5.42 0.17 -4.10
CA ASP A 15 6.10 -0.81 -3.26
C ASP A 15 6.32 -0.26 -1.84
N LEU A 16 6.78 1.00 -1.72
CA LEU A 16 6.88 1.68 -0.43
C LEU A 16 5.54 1.75 0.30
N VAL A 17 4.46 2.15 -0.37
CA VAL A 17 3.12 2.23 0.24
C VAL A 17 2.63 0.87 0.76
N ASN A 18 2.99 -0.23 0.11
CA ASN A 18 2.61 -1.58 0.52
C ASN A 18 3.65 -2.29 1.41
N SER A 19 4.79 -1.65 1.68
CA SER A 19 5.86 -2.19 2.52
C SER A 19 5.60 -1.98 4.02
N ASN A 20 6.62 -2.23 4.85
CA ASN A 20 6.63 -1.89 6.29
C ASN A 20 5.44 -2.50 7.06
N SER A 21 5.22 -3.80 6.85
CA SER A 21 4.09 -4.55 7.44
C SER A 21 2.74 -3.86 7.20
N SER A 22 2.51 -3.37 5.98
CA SER A 22 1.28 -2.71 5.57
C SER A 22 0.96 -1.45 6.40
N PHE A 23 1.97 -0.74 6.90
CA PHE A 23 1.81 0.47 7.73
C PHE A 23 0.80 1.47 7.16
N VAL A 24 0.93 1.83 5.88
CA VAL A 24 0.03 2.81 5.25
C VAL A 24 -1.40 2.27 5.23
N TYR A 25 -1.61 0.99 4.94
CA TYR A 25 -2.94 0.38 5.04
C TYR A 25 -3.48 0.45 6.47
N GLN A 26 -2.71 0.01 7.46
CA GLN A 26 -3.18 -0.07 8.85
C GLN A 26 -3.58 1.29 9.43
N ILE A 27 -2.82 2.34 9.11
CA ILE A 27 -3.09 3.70 9.61
C ILE A 27 -4.17 4.43 8.81
N TYR A 28 -4.30 4.15 7.51
CA TYR A 28 -5.17 4.92 6.62
C TYR A 28 -6.44 4.17 6.17
N LYS A 29 -6.62 2.90 6.55
CA LYS A 29 -7.88 2.15 6.33
C LYS A 29 -9.07 2.78 7.04
N ASP A 30 -8.83 3.40 8.19
CA ASP A 30 -9.79 4.26 8.90
C ASP A 30 -9.07 5.41 9.63
N LYS A 31 -8.95 6.55 8.96
CA LYS A 31 -8.38 7.77 9.53
C LYS A 31 -9.46 8.84 9.66
N GLY A 32 -9.99 8.98 10.87
CA GLY A 32 -11.07 9.94 11.17
C GLY A 32 -12.41 9.55 10.56
N GLY A 33 -12.75 8.25 10.53
CA GLY A 33 -13.99 7.73 9.95
C GLY A 33 -13.98 7.66 8.43
N LYS A 34 -12.80 7.72 7.82
CA LYS A 34 -12.61 7.75 6.36
C LYS A 34 -11.53 6.77 5.96
N ASN A 35 -11.82 5.98 4.93
CA ASN A 35 -10.82 5.12 4.30
C ASN A 35 -9.98 5.94 3.31
N LEU A 36 -8.86 6.47 3.79
CA LEU A 36 -7.91 7.22 2.98
C LEU A 36 -6.96 6.29 2.20
N PHE A 37 -6.83 5.02 2.59
CA PHE A 37 -6.04 4.05 1.84
C PHE A 37 -6.61 3.80 0.43
N ASN A 38 -7.93 3.69 0.30
CA ASN A 38 -8.58 3.57 -1.01
C ASN A 38 -8.33 4.81 -1.89
N LEU A 39 -8.27 5.98 -1.27
CA LEU A 39 -7.94 7.23 -1.96
C LEU A 39 -6.49 7.18 -2.48
N VAL A 40 -5.54 6.73 -1.66
CA VAL A 40 -4.14 6.54 -2.07
C VAL A 40 -4.03 5.55 -3.23
N CYS A 41 -4.70 4.40 -3.15
CA CYS A 41 -4.71 3.40 -4.23
C CYS A 41 -5.22 3.98 -5.55
N SER A 42 -6.38 4.65 -5.52
CA SER A 42 -6.99 5.27 -6.70
C SER A 42 -6.04 6.25 -7.40
N TYR A 43 -5.38 7.12 -6.64
CA TYR A 43 -4.48 8.11 -7.23
C TYR A 43 -3.14 7.52 -7.70
N MET A 44 -2.64 6.44 -7.08
CA MET A 44 -1.51 5.69 -7.65
C MET A 44 -1.88 5.03 -8.99
N ASP A 45 -3.10 4.52 -9.13
CA ASP A 45 -3.58 3.90 -10.38
C ASP A 45 -3.69 4.93 -11.50
N TRP A 46 -4.23 6.13 -11.22
CA TRP A 46 -4.30 7.22 -12.19
C TRP A 46 -2.93 7.73 -12.62
N ILE A 47 -1.96 7.83 -11.69
CA ILE A 47 -0.56 8.13 -12.06
C ILE A 47 -0.01 7.03 -12.96
N THR A 48 -0.20 5.75 -12.60
CA THR A 48 0.33 4.60 -13.36
C THR A 48 -0.16 4.62 -14.81
N VAL A 49 -1.47 4.77 -15.02
CA VAL A 49 -2.05 4.80 -16.36
C VAL A 49 -1.53 6.00 -17.17
N SER A 50 -1.45 7.18 -16.54
CA SER A 50 -1.01 8.41 -17.20
C SER A 50 0.48 8.35 -17.58
N VAL A 51 1.34 7.87 -16.69
CA VAL A 51 2.78 7.71 -16.95
C VAL A 51 3.02 6.71 -18.08
N ARG A 52 2.36 5.54 -18.04
CA ARG A 52 2.48 4.54 -19.10
C ARG A 52 2.00 5.06 -20.45
N HIS A 53 0.94 5.85 -20.48
CA HIS A 53 0.50 6.51 -21.71
C HIS A 53 1.58 7.45 -22.27
N LEU A 54 2.16 8.29 -21.41
CA LEU A 54 3.16 9.27 -21.80
C LEU A 54 4.49 8.65 -22.24
N GLU A 55 4.97 7.61 -21.56
CA GLU A 55 6.18 6.87 -21.92
C GLU A 55 6.07 6.20 -23.30
N ASN A 56 4.88 5.69 -23.62
CA ASN A 56 4.60 4.97 -24.87
C ASN A 56 4.01 5.86 -25.96
N ALA A 57 3.90 7.17 -25.72
CA ALA A 57 3.36 8.09 -26.70
C ALA A 57 4.25 8.16 -27.95
N SER A 58 3.61 8.15 -29.11
CA SER A 58 4.26 8.38 -30.40
C SER A 58 4.77 9.82 -30.50
N GLU A 59 5.61 10.08 -31.50
CA GLU A 59 5.92 11.45 -31.90
C GLU A 59 4.65 12.19 -32.34
N PHE A 60 4.68 13.52 -32.25
CA PHE A 60 3.58 14.35 -32.69
C PHE A 60 3.41 14.28 -34.22
N ASP A 61 2.17 14.13 -34.66
CA ASP A 61 1.83 14.06 -36.07
C ASP A 61 2.04 15.42 -36.74
N LYS A 62 2.30 15.40 -38.05
CA LYS A 62 2.41 16.62 -38.86
C LYS A 62 1.03 17.19 -39.22
N ASN A 63 0.00 16.34 -39.22
CA ASN A 63 -1.39 16.77 -39.38
C ASN A 63 -1.85 17.51 -38.11
N ILE A 64 -2.26 18.76 -38.28
CA ILE A 64 -2.63 19.65 -37.16
C ILE A 64 -3.77 19.10 -36.32
N ASP A 65 -4.81 18.52 -36.93
CA ASP A 65 -5.96 17.99 -36.19
C ASP A 65 -5.55 16.82 -35.29
N THR A 66 -4.69 15.93 -35.81
CA THR A 66 -4.14 14.80 -35.06
C THR A 66 -3.20 15.28 -33.95
N LYS A 67 -2.31 16.23 -34.24
CA LYS A 67 -1.39 16.85 -33.27
C LYS A 67 -2.16 17.52 -32.13
N CYS A 68 -3.24 18.23 -32.42
CA CYS A 68 -4.12 18.82 -31.41
C CYS A 68 -4.71 17.76 -30.47
N MET A 69 -5.16 16.62 -30.99
CA MET A 69 -5.67 15.52 -30.16
C MET A 69 -4.57 14.83 -29.34
N GLN A 70 -3.35 14.73 -29.86
CA GLN A 70 -2.20 14.23 -29.10
C GLN A 70 -1.84 15.19 -27.95
N ILE A 71 -1.87 16.49 -28.19
CA ILE A 71 -1.60 17.52 -27.17
C ILE A 71 -2.72 17.56 -26.11
N TYR A 72 -3.97 17.41 -26.51
CA TYR A 72 -5.09 17.22 -25.59
C TYR A 72 -4.84 16.03 -24.65
N SER A 73 -4.37 14.91 -25.19
CA SER A 73 -4.08 13.69 -24.43
C SER A 73 -2.89 13.88 -23.48
N LEU A 74 -1.85 14.59 -23.92
CA LEU A 74 -0.72 15.00 -23.07
C LEU A 74 -1.20 15.86 -21.88
N ILE A 75 -1.92 16.94 -22.15
CA ILE A 75 -2.42 17.85 -21.10
C ILE A 75 -3.32 17.09 -20.11
N SER A 76 -4.18 16.20 -20.61
CA SER A 76 -5.07 15.39 -19.77
C SER A 76 -4.27 14.45 -18.86
N SER A 77 -3.20 13.83 -19.37
CA SER A 77 -2.32 12.96 -18.58
C SER A 77 -1.55 13.75 -17.51
N ILE A 78 -1.09 14.96 -17.83
CA ILE A 78 -0.44 15.87 -16.86
C ILE A 78 -1.43 16.29 -15.77
N ASP A 79 -2.68 16.63 -16.13
CA ASP A 79 -3.72 17.01 -15.17
C ASP A 79 -4.06 15.86 -14.21
N LEU A 80 -4.17 14.63 -14.72
CA LEU A 80 -4.40 13.44 -13.91
C LEU A 80 -3.25 13.17 -12.93
N ILE A 81 -2.00 13.29 -13.38
CA ILE A 81 -0.83 13.15 -12.51
C ILE A 81 -0.83 14.25 -11.45
N PHE A 82 -1.02 15.51 -11.84
CA PHE A 82 -1.00 16.63 -10.90
C PHE A 82 -2.14 16.56 -9.87
N GLU A 83 -3.36 16.19 -10.29
CA GLU A 83 -4.47 15.97 -9.37
C GLU A 83 -4.15 14.87 -8.37
N SER A 84 -3.61 13.75 -8.86
CA SER A 84 -3.19 12.64 -8.00
C SER A 84 -2.15 13.06 -6.98
N ILE A 85 -1.13 13.84 -7.38
CA ILE A 85 -0.11 14.37 -6.49
C ILE A 85 -0.68 15.30 -5.42
N LYS A 86 -1.60 16.20 -5.77
CA LYS A 86 -2.27 17.07 -4.77
C LYS A 86 -3.04 16.24 -3.73
N GLN A 87 -3.64 15.14 -4.15
CA GLN A 87 -4.46 14.32 -3.27
C GLN A 87 -3.59 13.46 -2.36
N LEU A 88 -2.48 12.92 -2.87
CA LEU A 88 -1.46 12.27 -2.04
C LEU A 88 -0.81 13.27 -1.05
N HIS A 89 -0.52 14.50 -1.48
CA HIS A 89 -0.06 15.57 -0.59
C HIS A 89 -1.04 15.80 0.57
N ARG A 90 -2.35 15.84 0.30
CA ARG A 90 -3.37 16.03 1.34
C ARG A 90 -3.39 14.90 2.36
N VAL A 91 -3.10 13.66 1.94
CA VAL A 91 -3.08 12.48 2.82
C VAL A 91 -1.83 12.45 3.71
N PHE A 92 -0.65 12.69 3.12
CA PHE A 92 0.63 12.43 3.79
C PHE A 92 1.32 13.68 4.33
N ILE A 93 1.12 14.83 3.67
CA ILE A 93 1.82 16.08 3.99
C ILE A 93 0.90 16.98 4.82
N ASN A 94 -0.18 17.47 4.21
CA ASN A 94 -1.09 18.43 4.86
C ASN A 94 -2.41 18.57 4.08
N GLU A 95 -3.54 18.35 4.74
CA GLU A 95 -4.88 18.40 4.12
C GLU A 95 -5.28 19.80 3.61
N LYS A 96 -4.69 20.88 4.18
CA LYS A 96 -5.14 22.27 3.99
C LYS A 96 -4.33 23.01 2.94
N THR A 97 -3.17 22.49 2.55
CA THR A 97 -2.27 23.16 1.61
C THR A 97 -2.32 22.52 0.24
N LEU A 98 -1.94 23.30 -0.76
CA LEU A 98 -1.68 22.82 -2.11
C LEU A 98 -0.18 22.87 -2.36
N PRO A 99 0.43 21.81 -2.91
CA PRO A 99 1.82 21.87 -3.33
C PRO A 99 1.98 22.92 -4.45
N PHE A 100 3.14 23.59 -4.47
CA PHE A 100 3.53 24.57 -5.50
C PHE A 100 2.67 25.85 -5.58
N SER A 101 1.91 26.18 -4.53
CA SER A 101 1.07 27.40 -4.51
C SER A 101 1.94 28.65 -4.61
N GLY A 102 1.66 29.53 -5.59
CA GLY A 102 2.37 30.78 -5.80
C GLY A 102 3.68 30.68 -6.62
N GLU A 103 4.09 29.48 -7.03
CA GLU A 103 5.32 29.29 -7.82
C GLU A 103 5.14 29.72 -9.28
N LYS A 104 6.20 30.22 -9.90
CA LYS A 104 6.19 30.76 -11.28
C LYS A 104 7.40 30.28 -12.10
N ASN A 105 7.83 29.05 -11.88
CA ASN A 105 9.08 28.53 -12.42
C ASN A 105 8.90 27.79 -13.75
N CYS A 106 7.74 27.16 -14.01
CA CYS A 106 7.58 26.30 -15.19
C CYS A 106 7.17 27.04 -16.48
N PHE A 107 6.49 28.18 -16.38
CA PHE A 107 5.91 28.88 -17.55
C PHE A 107 6.48 30.29 -17.72
N GLU A 108 7.66 30.43 -18.30
CA GLU A 108 8.30 31.74 -18.46
C GLU A 108 7.53 32.64 -19.44
N LYS A 109 6.93 32.05 -20.49
CA LYS A 109 6.23 32.79 -21.55
C LYS A 109 4.74 32.97 -21.28
N ARG A 110 4.32 32.92 -20.01
CA ARG A 110 2.90 32.99 -19.63
C ARG A 110 2.25 34.29 -20.09
N LEU A 111 1.06 34.17 -20.70
CA LEU A 111 0.27 35.32 -21.13
C LEU A 111 -0.25 36.16 -19.95
N PHE A 112 -0.58 35.52 -18.83
CA PHE A 112 -1.14 36.17 -17.64
C PHE A 112 -0.12 36.16 -16.50
N SER A 113 0.59 37.27 -16.34
CA SER A 113 1.73 37.39 -15.42
C SER A 113 1.35 37.27 -13.94
N ASN A 114 0.08 37.48 -13.59
CA ASN A 114 -0.45 37.33 -12.23
C ASN A 114 -0.62 35.85 -11.83
N GLU A 115 -0.85 34.95 -12.77
CA GLU A 115 -1.09 33.53 -12.51
C GLU A 115 0.19 32.78 -12.07
N ASP A 116 0.05 31.97 -11.01
CA ASP A 116 1.07 30.97 -10.65
C ASP A 116 1.01 29.77 -11.61
N ASP A 117 1.99 28.86 -11.53
CA ASP A 117 2.08 27.71 -12.45
C ASP A 117 0.85 26.81 -12.38
N ASN A 118 0.31 26.60 -11.19
CA ASN A 118 -0.87 25.76 -10.98
C ASN A 118 -2.13 26.37 -11.63
N THR A 119 -2.28 27.69 -11.54
CA THR A 119 -3.39 28.43 -12.13
C THR A 119 -3.20 28.53 -13.65
N TYR A 120 -1.99 28.84 -14.10
CA TYR A 120 -1.68 28.96 -15.52
C TYR A 120 -1.80 27.64 -16.27
N PHE A 121 -1.45 26.50 -15.66
CA PHE A 121 -1.72 25.19 -16.24
C PHE A 121 -3.22 24.94 -16.44
N LYS A 122 -4.10 25.40 -15.53
CA LYS A 122 -5.56 25.32 -15.74
C LYS A 122 -6.01 26.20 -16.90
N THR A 123 -5.39 27.36 -17.09
CA THR A 123 -5.61 28.25 -18.25
C THR A 123 -5.23 27.52 -19.54
N ILE A 124 -4.05 26.91 -19.59
CA ILE A 124 -3.61 26.08 -20.73
C ILE A 124 -4.61 24.95 -20.98
N ARG A 125 -5.00 24.20 -19.94
CA ARG A 125 -5.97 23.11 -20.06
C ARG A 125 -7.32 23.59 -20.57
N ALA A 126 -7.80 24.75 -20.13
CA ALA A 126 -9.05 25.32 -20.63
C ALA A 126 -8.97 25.75 -22.11
N CYS A 127 -7.79 26.19 -22.56
CA CYS A 127 -7.56 26.67 -23.92
C CYS A 127 -7.26 25.54 -24.93
N PHE A 128 -6.51 24.51 -24.52
CA PHE A 128 -6.00 23.45 -25.40
C PHE A 128 -6.53 22.05 -25.06
N GLY A 129 -7.08 21.85 -23.86
CA GLY A 129 -7.44 20.54 -23.29
C GLY A 129 -8.91 20.40 -22.87
N ALA A 130 -9.77 21.39 -23.10
CA ALA A 130 -11.19 21.36 -22.74
C ALA A 130 -11.98 22.37 -23.62
N HIS A 131 -13.31 22.43 -23.44
CA HIS A 131 -14.13 23.43 -24.14
C HIS A 131 -13.93 24.82 -23.49
N PRO A 132 -13.55 25.87 -24.25
CA PRO A 132 -13.06 27.14 -23.72
C PRO A 132 -14.20 28.08 -23.31
N VAL A 133 -14.88 27.76 -22.22
CA VAL A 133 -15.99 28.58 -21.71
C VAL A 133 -15.68 29.00 -20.27
N ALA A 134 -15.13 30.21 -20.14
CA ALA A 134 -14.71 30.91 -18.92
C ALA A 134 -13.24 30.71 -18.50
N LEU A 135 -12.33 31.37 -19.20
CA LEU A 135 -11.06 31.80 -18.61
C LEU A 135 -11.39 32.82 -17.50
N ASN A 136 -11.00 32.54 -16.26
CA ASN A 136 -11.28 33.41 -15.12
C ASN A 136 -10.38 34.65 -15.18
N GLN A 137 -10.78 35.61 -16.00
CA GLN A 137 -10.27 36.98 -15.91
C GLN A 137 -11.30 37.85 -15.21
N GLU A 138 -10.84 38.66 -14.27
CA GLU A 138 -11.69 39.62 -13.59
C GLU A 138 -12.34 40.54 -14.65
N ASN A 139 -13.65 40.42 -14.78
CA ASN A 139 -14.56 41.25 -15.60
C ASN A 139 -14.54 41.10 -17.13
N THR A 140 -13.68 40.28 -17.74
CA THR A 140 -13.72 40.04 -19.20
C THR A 140 -14.00 38.58 -19.52
N LYS A 141 -14.82 38.32 -20.55
CA LYS A 141 -15.08 36.96 -21.04
C LYS A 141 -14.41 36.78 -22.39
N ARG A 142 -13.62 35.71 -22.52
CA ARG A 142 -12.94 35.34 -23.77
C ARG A 142 -13.26 33.92 -24.18
N PHE A 143 -13.26 33.68 -25.49
CA PHE A 143 -13.53 32.39 -26.11
C PHE A 143 -12.32 31.93 -26.92
N ALA A 144 -11.81 30.73 -26.67
CA ALA A 144 -10.65 30.23 -27.41
C ALA A 144 -11.05 29.66 -28.77
N SER A 145 -10.22 29.89 -29.79
CA SER A 145 -10.29 29.22 -31.09
C SER A 145 -9.83 27.76 -30.99
N TRP A 146 -9.98 27.02 -32.09
CA TRP A 146 -9.23 25.78 -32.27
C TRP A 146 -7.71 26.07 -32.26
N PRO A 147 -6.87 25.14 -31.74
CA PRO A 147 -5.42 25.31 -31.76
C PRO A 147 -4.85 25.14 -33.18
N PHE A 148 -3.88 25.97 -33.55
CA PHE A 148 -3.23 25.97 -34.86
C PHE A 148 -1.72 26.20 -34.73
N ASP A 149 -0.96 25.93 -35.79
CA ASP A 149 0.49 26.15 -35.77
C ASP A 149 0.84 27.64 -35.57
N SER A 150 1.81 27.89 -34.70
CA SER A 150 2.23 29.26 -34.40
C SER A 150 2.80 29.95 -35.62
N HIS A 151 2.21 31.08 -36.00
CA HIS A 151 2.83 31.96 -36.98
C HIS A 151 4.03 32.62 -36.29
N PHE A 152 5.20 32.59 -36.93
CA PHE A 152 6.48 33.13 -36.41
C PHE A 152 7.18 32.31 -35.32
N ASN A 153 6.86 31.02 -35.14
CA ASN A 153 7.52 30.12 -34.18
C ASN A 153 7.51 30.63 -32.72
N ALA A 154 6.45 31.34 -32.30
CA ALA A 154 6.32 31.82 -30.93
C ALA A 154 5.99 30.70 -29.92
N GLY A 155 5.52 29.55 -30.39
CA GLY A 155 5.26 28.33 -29.62
C GLY A 155 4.95 27.13 -30.53
N ASP A 156 4.69 25.97 -29.93
CA ASP A 156 4.36 24.72 -30.64
C ASP A 156 2.94 24.71 -31.21
N LEU A 157 2.01 25.35 -30.50
CA LEU A 157 0.64 25.65 -30.93
C LEU A 157 0.23 27.05 -30.45
N THR A 158 -0.76 27.63 -31.09
CA THR A 158 -1.37 28.91 -30.70
C THR A 158 -2.88 28.78 -30.72
N VAL A 159 -3.54 29.48 -29.79
CA VAL A 159 -4.98 29.76 -29.84
C VAL A 159 -5.23 31.26 -29.79
N HIS A 160 -6.26 31.70 -30.50
CA HIS A 160 -6.80 33.05 -30.35
C HIS A 160 -7.84 33.06 -29.24
N LEU A 161 -7.79 34.08 -28.39
CA LEU A 161 -8.74 34.31 -27.31
C LEU A 161 -9.61 35.52 -27.67
N TYR A 162 -10.73 35.24 -28.34
CA TYR A 162 -11.66 36.25 -28.83
C TYR A 162 -12.36 36.97 -27.68
N SER A 163 -12.34 38.29 -27.70
CA SER A 163 -13.10 39.09 -26.73
C SER A 163 -14.60 38.96 -26.95
N ARG A 164 -15.36 38.83 -25.86
CA ARG A 164 -16.81 39.07 -25.89
C ARG A 164 -17.13 40.55 -26.01
N ASP A 165 -16.31 41.40 -25.41
CA ASP A 165 -16.62 42.81 -25.19
C ASP A 165 -16.17 43.65 -26.40
N VAL A 166 -16.99 44.62 -26.80
CA VAL A 166 -16.76 45.42 -28.01
C VAL A 166 -15.58 46.37 -27.79
N ASN A 167 -14.68 46.47 -28.79
CA ASN A 167 -13.45 47.28 -28.77
C ASN A 167 -12.34 46.78 -27.84
N GLU A 168 -12.49 45.60 -27.24
CA GLU A 168 -11.40 44.91 -26.57
C GLU A 168 -10.60 44.09 -27.58
N GLU A 169 -9.27 44.11 -27.46
CA GLU A 169 -8.39 43.34 -28.34
C GLU A 169 -8.50 41.84 -28.07
N ASP A 170 -8.32 41.05 -29.14
CA ASP A 170 -8.14 39.61 -29.04
C ASP A 170 -6.71 39.30 -28.58
N LEU A 171 -6.54 38.22 -27.80
CA LEU A 171 -5.22 37.78 -27.35
C LEU A 171 -4.77 36.53 -28.09
N ALA A 172 -3.47 36.27 -28.09
CA ALA A 172 -2.89 35.03 -28.56
C ALA A 172 -2.20 34.32 -27.38
N LEU A 173 -2.58 33.07 -27.10
CA LEU A 173 -1.89 32.22 -26.15
C LEU A 173 -1.05 31.21 -26.92
N HIS A 174 0.25 31.20 -26.64
CA HIS A 174 1.21 30.29 -27.23
C HIS A 174 1.50 29.13 -26.28
N LEU A 175 1.31 27.91 -26.73
CA LEU A 175 1.68 26.71 -25.98
C LEU A 175 3.12 26.36 -26.27
N ASN A 176 3.93 26.17 -25.22
CA ASN A 176 5.25 25.59 -25.32
C ASN A 176 5.24 24.20 -24.64
N ILE A 177 5.60 23.16 -25.39
CA ILE A 177 5.56 21.79 -24.90
C ILE A 177 6.67 21.56 -23.87
N ASP A 178 7.84 22.19 -24.01
CA ASP A 178 8.92 22.03 -23.04
C ASP A 178 8.53 22.58 -21.66
N GLU A 179 7.83 23.72 -21.60
CA GLU A 179 7.27 24.28 -20.34
C GLU A 179 6.22 23.33 -19.72
N LEU A 180 5.41 22.64 -20.53
CA LEU A 180 4.49 21.60 -20.05
C LEU A 180 5.23 20.39 -19.47
N LEU A 181 6.32 19.96 -20.12
CA LEU A 181 7.12 18.84 -19.65
C LEU A 181 7.87 19.20 -18.36
N GLU A 182 8.35 20.43 -18.22
CA GLU A 182 8.94 20.93 -16.97
C GLU A 182 7.91 20.96 -15.84
N PHE A 183 6.68 21.42 -16.11
CA PHE A 183 5.57 21.33 -15.17
C PHE A 183 5.33 19.88 -14.76
N LEU A 184 5.20 18.96 -15.72
CA LEU A 184 5.01 17.53 -15.46
C LEU A 184 6.12 16.95 -14.56
N THR A 185 7.39 17.12 -14.94
CA THR A 185 8.54 16.56 -14.21
C THR A 185 8.56 17.08 -12.77
N THR A 186 8.40 18.39 -12.57
CA THR A 186 8.39 19.00 -11.23
C THR A 186 7.31 18.37 -10.32
N ARG A 187 6.13 18.08 -10.87
CA ARG A 187 5.02 17.49 -10.09
C ARG A 187 5.22 16.00 -9.87
N TYR A 188 5.75 15.30 -10.87
CA TYR A 188 6.01 13.86 -10.78
C TYR A 188 7.13 13.56 -9.78
N ASP A 189 8.19 14.37 -9.76
CA ASP A 189 9.30 14.25 -8.80
C ASP A 189 8.89 14.56 -7.36
N TYR A 190 7.75 15.24 -7.16
CA TYR A 190 7.18 15.40 -5.82
C TYR A 190 6.77 14.08 -5.15
N LEU A 191 6.66 12.97 -5.91
CA LEU A 191 6.52 11.64 -5.32
C LEU A 191 7.67 11.32 -4.36
N ASP A 192 8.89 11.80 -4.64
CA ASP A 192 10.05 11.56 -3.79
C ASP A 192 9.87 12.28 -2.43
N VAL A 193 9.35 13.51 -2.44
CA VAL A 193 9.01 14.26 -1.21
C VAL A 193 7.91 13.55 -0.40
N ILE A 194 6.92 12.96 -1.07
CA ILE A 194 5.86 12.20 -0.41
C ILE A 194 6.41 10.88 0.15
N ALA A 195 7.29 10.21 -0.58
CA ALA A 195 7.94 8.97 -0.15
C ALA A 195 8.75 9.20 1.14
N ASP A 196 9.61 10.23 1.15
CA ASP A 196 10.39 10.62 2.33
C ASP A 196 9.48 10.90 3.54
N LYS A 197 8.32 11.52 3.29
CA LYS A 197 7.34 11.76 4.37
C LYS A 197 6.73 10.47 4.88
N ILE A 198 6.40 9.51 4.02
CA ILE A 198 5.85 8.21 4.44
C ILE A 198 6.85 7.47 5.34
N GLU A 199 8.12 7.43 4.94
CA GLU A 199 9.19 6.81 5.75
C GLU A 199 9.35 7.51 7.11
N THR A 200 9.33 8.83 7.12
CA THR A 200 9.38 9.62 8.36
C THR A 200 8.20 9.28 9.28
N LEU A 201 6.97 9.22 8.72
CA LEU A 201 5.77 8.88 9.48
C LEU A 201 5.83 7.45 10.04
N PHE A 202 6.39 6.51 9.28
CA PHE A 202 6.58 5.15 9.74
C PHE A 202 7.57 5.09 10.91
N PHE A 203 8.72 5.74 10.78
CA PHE A 203 9.72 5.80 11.84
C PHE A 203 9.19 6.46 13.11
N GLU A 204 8.47 7.58 12.98
CA GLU A 204 7.79 8.25 14.11
C GLU A 204 6.79 7.30 14.78
N HIS A 205 6.03 6.53 14.00
CA HIS A 205 5.08 5.55 14.52
C HIS A 205 5.78 4.43 15.30
N GLN A 206 6.86 3.85 14.76
CA GLN A 206 7.66 2.83 15.45
C GLN A 206 8.23 3.36 16.77
N GLN A 207 8.80 4.58 16.76
CA GLN A 207 9.32 5.19 17.99
C GLN A 207 8.24 5.45 19.05
N ASN A 208 7.04 5.81 18.63
CA ASN A 208 5.94 6.09 19.55
C ASN A 208 5.40 4.81 20.20
N LEU A 209 5.27 3.73 19.45
CA LEU A 209 4.81 2.44 19.99
C LEU A 209 5.90 1.70 20.77
N SER A 210 7.16 1.82 20.38
CA SER A 210 8.26 1.18 21.12
C SER A 210 8.51 1.74 22.52
N LYS A 211 8.06 2.98 22.78
CA LYS A 211 8.08 3.58 24.13
C LYS A 211 6.92 3.10 25.02
N GLN A 212 5.89 2.51 24.44
CA GLN A 212 4.75 1.96 25.18
C GLN A 212 5.11 0.54 25.61
N LEU A 213 5.31 0.36 26.92
CA LEU A 213 5.71 -0.94 27.46
C LEU A 213 4.57 -1.96 27.35
N ILE A 214 4.89 -3.12 26.80
CA ILE A 214 4.02 -4.29 26.79
C ILE A 214 3.99 -4.87 28.21
N GLU A 215 2.79 -5.12 28.72
CA GLU A 215 2.63 -5.71 30.04
C GLU A 215 3.27 -7.11 30.09
N THR A 216 4.01 -7.38 31.17
CA THR A 216 4.61 -8.69 31.40
C THR A 216 3.76 -9.49 32.38
N LYS A 217 3.38 -10.72 31.98
CA LYS A 217 2.67 -11.68 32.82
C LYS A 217 3.59 -12.87 33.13
N ALA A 218 3.50 -13.40 34.35
CA ALA A 218 4.27 -14.58 34.74
C ALA A 218 3.74 -15.87 34.11
N ASP A 219 2.42 -15.94 33.88
CA ASP A 219 1.78 -17.05 33.19
C ASP A 219 1.92 -16.89 31.66
N PRO A 220 2.49 -17.88 30.94
CA PRO A 220 2.71 -17.78 29.50
C PRO A 220 1.42 -17.60 28.70
N LEU A 221 0.33 -18.25 29.09
CA LEU A 221 -0.95 -18.11 28.39
C LEU A 221 -1.52 -16.69 28.54
N GLN A 222 -1.49 -16.14 29.75
CA GLN A 222 -1.84 -14.74 29.97
C GLN A 222 -0.93 -13.78 29.21
N GLN A 223 0.37 -14.07 29.09
CA GLN A 223 1.29 -13.28 28.28
C GLN A 223 0.89 -13.31 26.81
N LEU A 224 0.52 -14.47 26.27
CA LEU A 224 0.09 -14.61 24.87
C LEU A 224 -1.17 -13.81 24.56
N TYR A 225 -2.16 -13.75 25.44
CA TYR A 225 -3.33 -12.90 25.23
C TYR A 225 -2.98 -11.40 25.22
N VAL A 226 -2.02 -10.98 26.05
CA VAL A 226 -1.48 -9.61 25.99
C VAL A 226 -0.81 -9.38 24.63
N LEU A 227 0.02 -10.32 24.16
CA LEU A 227 0.71 -10.22 22.88
C LEU A 227 -0.25 -10.20 21.69
N LYS A 228 -1.35 -10.97 21.73
CA LYS A 228 -2.39 -10.93 20.70
C LYS A 228 -2.97 -9.52 20.55
N THR A 229 -3.37 -8.91 21.67
CA THR A 229 -3.91 -7.55 21.67
C THR A 229 -2.87 -6.51 21.24
N GLU A 230 -1.60 -6.70 21.61
CA GLU A 230 -0.53 -5.79 21.21
C GLU A 230 -0.12 -5.94 19.74
N SER A 231 -0.16 -7.15 19.18
CA SER A 231 0.13 -7.43 17.77
C SER A 231 -0.86 -6.72 16.84
N GLU A 232 -2.16 -6.78 17.15
CA GLU A 232 -3.21 -6.04 16.42
C GLU A 232 -2.97 -4.52 16.42
N LYS A 233 -2.43 -3.97 17.50
CA LYS A 233 -2.08 -2.53 17.58
C LYS A 233 -0.79 -2.21 16.83
N ARG A 234 0.15 -3.15 16.81
CA ARG A 234 1.52 -3.01 16.30
C ARG A 234 1.61 -3.55 14.88
N LEU A 235 0.82 -2.92 14.01
CA LEU A 235 0.71 -3.18 12.56
C LEU A 235 -0.09 -4.41 12.16
N ASP A 236 -0.65 -5.16 13.12
CA ASP A 236 -1.60 -6.26 12.84
C ASP A 236 -1.04 -7.23 11.80
N ASN A 237 0.17 -7.72 12.07
CA ASN A 237 0.91 -8.53 11.12
C ASN A 237 0.41 -9.99 11.15
N ASP A 238 -0.07 -10.46 9.99
CA ASP A 238 -0.66 -11.80 9.84
C ASP A 238 0.26 -12.94 10.31
N TYR A 239 1.57 -12.84 10.07
CA TYR A 239 2.52 -13.86 10.49
C TYR A 239 2.60 -13.94 12.02
N TYR A 240 2.83 -12.81 12.70
CA TYR A 240 2.90 -12.77 14.16
C TYR A 240 1.57 -13.17 14.79
N ASN A 241 0.45 -12.69 14.24
CA ASN A 241 -0.89 -13.07 14.71
C ASN A 241 -1.10 -14.59 14.63
N GLY A 242 -0.69 -15.21 13.52
CA GLY A 242 -0.78 -16.66 13.34
C GLY A 242 0.08 -17.45 14.34
N GLU A 243 1.34 -17.04 14.56
CA GLU A 243 2.21 -17.71 15.54
C GLU A 243 1.69 -17.55 16.98
N ILE A 244 1.16 -16.38 17.33
CA ILE A 244 0.55 -16.14 18.65
C ILE A 244 -0.70 -17.02 18.83
N ASP A 245 -1.56 -17.13 17.81
CA ASP A 245 -2.76 -17.97 17.86
C ASP A 245 -2.42 -19.46 18.02
N ASP A 246 -1.42 -19.96 17.27
CA ASP A 246 -0.88 -21.31 17.41
C ASP A 246 -0.39 -21.57 18.85
N LEU A 247 0.36 -20.62 19.42
CA LEU A 247 0.84 -20.70 20.80
C LEU A 247 -0.31 -20.70 21.81
N ILE A 248 -1.33 -19.86 21.62
CA ILE A 248 -2.51 -19.83 22.49
C ILE A 248 -3.19 -21.21 22.49
N MET A 249 -3.43 -21.80 21.32
CA MET A 249 -4.04 -23.14 21.22
C MET A 249 -3.24 -24.20 21.97
N ILE A 250 -1.90 -24.17 21.84
CA ILE A 250 -1.00 -25.08 22.56
C ILE A 250 -1.12 -24.90 24.08
N PHE A 251 -1.07 -23.66 24.56
CA PHE A 251 -1.05 -23.39 25.99
C PHE A 251 -2.42 -23.60 26.65
N GLU A 252 -3.52 -23.33 25.94
CA GLU A 252 -4.91 -23.61 26.38
C GLU A 252 -5.23 -25.10 26.46
N ALA A 253 -4.54 -25.96 25.70
CA ALA A 253 -4.86 -27.39 25.64
C ALA A 253 -4.73 -28.08 27.02
N GLU A 254 -5.84 -28.66 27.48
CA GLU A 254 -5.91 -29.48 28.69
C GLU A 254 -5.52 -30.93 28.39
N VAL A 255 -4.37 -31.38 28.92
CA VAL A 255 -3.88 -32.74 28.75
C VAL A 255 -4.21 -33.56 29.98
N THR A 256 -5.14 -34.51 29.85
CA THR A 256 -5.56 -35.40 30.95
C THR A 256 -4.89 -36.77 30.90
N GLU A 257 -4.32 -37.15 29.76
CA GLU A 257 -3.65 -38.43 29.56
C GLU A 257 -2.29 -38.47 30.27
N PRO A 258 -2.07 -39.30 31.31
CA PRO A 258 -0.87 -39.23 32.15
C PRO A 258 0.45 -39.44 31.40
N THR A 259 0.42 -40.17 30.29
CA THR A 259 1.60 -40.42 29.45
C THR A 259 2.00 -39.22 28.60
N LEU A 260 1.05 -38.33 28.27
CA LEU A 260 1.29 -37.16 27.44
C LEU A 260 1.60 -35.92 28.28
N VAL A 261 1.18 -35.85 29.55
CA VAL A 261 1.40 -34.68 30.42
C VAL A 261 2.88 -34.25 30.46
N PRO A 262 3.86 -35.12 30.77
CA PRO A 262 5.26 -34.68 30.81
C PRO A 262 5.79 -34.26 29.43
N MET A 263 5.25 -34.85 28.35
CA MET A 263 5.63 -34.50 26.98
C MET A 263 5.12 -33.12 26.60
N ALA A 264 3.87 -32.83 26.96
CA ALA A 264 3.23 -31.55 26.74
C ALA A 264 3.91 -30.43 27.53
N GLU A 265 4.24 -30.67 28.80
CA GLU A 265 4.96 -29.72 29.64
C GLU A 265 6.34 -29.39 29.08
N ASN A 266 7.15 -30.40 28.75
CA ASN A 266 8.47 -30.19 28.14
C ASN A 266 8.39 -29.43 26.80
N TYR A 267 7.37 -29.71 25.99
CA TYR A 267 7.16 -29.02 24.73
C TYR A 267 6.74 -27.57 24.94
N LYS A 268 5.81 -27.28 25.86
CA LYS A 268 5.42 -25.92 26.24
C LYS A 268 6.63 -25.12 26.75
N ASP A 269 7.48 -25.73 27.58
CA ASP A 269 8.71 -25.11 28.08
C ASP A 269 9.68 -24.75 26.94
N SER A 270 9.77 -25.61 25.92
CA SER A 270 10.62 -25.36 24.73
C SER A 270 10.15 -24.18 23.86
N LEU A 271 8.92 -23.71 24.04
CA LEU A 271 8.32 -22.59 23.30
C LEU A 271 8.42 -21.26 24.04
N LEU A 272 8.80 -21.24 25.32
CA LEU A 272 8.97 -20.00 26.09
C LEU A 272 9.94 -18.99 25.45
N PRO A 273 11.08 -19.40 24.84
CA PRO A 273 11.95 -18.47 24.13
C PRO A 273 11.26 -17.74 22.98
N LEU A 274 10.36 -18.41 22.25
CA LEU A 274 9.59 -17.81 21.15
C LEU A 274 8.61 -16.74 21.65
N ILE A 275 7.96 -16.97 22.80
CA ILE A 275 7.05 -15.98 23.41
C ILE A 275 7.82 -14.69 23.76
N GLU A 276 9.01 -14.82 24.36
CA GLU A 276 9.83 -13.66 24.71
C GLU A 276 10.43 -12.97 23.47
N GLU A 277 10.77 -13.73 22.42
CA GLU A 277 11.20 -13.16 21.14
C GLU A 277 10.08 -12.33 20.50
N ILE A 278 8.87 -12.89 20.36
CA ILE A 278 7.70 -12.18 19.81
C ILE A 278 7.48 -10.88 20.58
N LYS A 279 7.48 -10.95 21.92
CA LYS A 279 7.32 -9.78 22.79
C LYS A 279 8.41 -8.73 22.55
N THR A 280 9.67 -9.14 22.45
CA THR A 280 10.81 -8.24 22.21
C THR A 280 10.67 -7.57 20.85
N ASN A 281 10.41 -8.34 19.81
CA ASN A 281 10.24 -7.84 18.45
C ASN A 281 9.05 -6.86 18.34
N LEU A 282 7.91 -7.18 18.97
CA LEU A 282 6.76 -6.28 19.06
C LEU A 282 7.08 -5.01 19.85
N GLN A 283 7.77 -5.13 20.99
CA GLN A 283 8.19 -3.99 21.81
C GLN A 283 9.12 -3.06 21.04
N GLU A 284 10.04 -3.60 20.24
CA GLU A 284 10.99 -2.83 19.44
C GLU A 284 10.42 -2.36 18.10
N MET A 285 9.18 -2.76 17.76
CA MET A 285 8.55 -2.53 16.47
C MET A 285 9.37 -3.08 15.29
N ASN A 286 10.04 -4.21 15.53
CA ASN A 286 10.89 -4.92 14.59
C ASN A 286 10.21 -6.22 14.15
N ILE A 287 9.37 -6.13 13.11
CA ILE A 287 8.65 -7.29 12.57
C ILE A 287 9.56 -7.99 11.56
N VAL A 288 10.11 -9.12 11.97
CA VAL A 288 11.08 -9.93 11.21
C VAL A 288 10.73 -11.42 11.34
N ASP A 289 11.38 -12.26 10.54
CA ASP A 289 11.26 -13.71 10.72
C ASP A 289 11.74 -14.11 12.13
N LEU A 290 10.99 -15.00 12.80
CA LEU A 290 11.29 -15.43 14.16
C LEU A 290 12.35 -16.53 14.17
N ASP A 291 13.41 -16.36 14.96
CA ASP A 291 14.53 -17.29 15.06
C ASP A 291 14.16 -18.56 15.87
N ASN A 292 13.23 -18.43 16.83
CA ASN A 292 12.83 -19.53 17.72
C ASN A 292 11.54 -20.25 17.26
N ASP A 293 11.09 -20.05 16.02
CA ASP A 293 9.85 -20.66 15.50
C ASP A 293 9.99 -22.14 15.11
N SER A 294 11.22 -22.66 15.06
CA SER A 294 11.53 -24.02 14.60
C SER A 294 10.78 -25.12 15.36
N ASN A 295 10.56 -24.94 16.67
CA ASN A 295 9.79 -25.86 17.49
C ASN A 295 8.28 -25.77 17.21
N LEU A 296 7.77 -24.61 16.80
CA LEU A 296 6.37 -24.44 16.42
C LEU A 296 6.09 -24.95 15.00
N ARG A 297 7.07 -24.81 14.11
CA ARG A 297 7.04 -25.17 12.68
C ARG A 297 7.95 -26.37 12.39
N VAL A 298 7.75 -27.45 13.13
CA VAL A 298 8.59 -28.65 13.02
C VAL A 298 8.61 -29.20 11.59
N ARG A 299 9.82 -29.33 11.03
CA ARG A 299 10.08 -29.97 9.74
C ARG A 299 10.80 -31.30 9.98
N SER A 300 10.02 -32.37 10.07
CA SER A 300 10.51 -33.75 10.26
C SER A 300 10.26 -34.63 9.04
N ASP A 301 10.84 -35.83 8.98
CA ASP A 301 10.52 -36.77 7.89
C ASP A 301 9.05 -37.20 7.97
N LEU A 302 8.51 -37.34 9.18
CA LEU A 302 7.08 -37.55 9.41
C LEU A 302 6.22 -36.41 8.86
N SER A 303 6.67 -35.15 8.99
CA SER A 303 5.95 -34.00 8.41
C SER A 303 5.85 -34.07 6.88
N ARG A 304 6.86 -34.68 6.23
CA ARG A 304 6.87 -34.89 4.77
C ARG A 304 5.97 -36.05 4.37
N GLU A 305 6.00 -37.14 5.13
CA GLU A 305 5.12 -38.30 4.89
C GLU A 305 3.64 -37.91 4.99
N LEU A 306 3.28 -37.11 5.99
CA LEU A 306 1.92 -36.68 6.27
C LEU A 306 1.55 -35.33 5.63
N SER A 307 2.32 -34.86 4.65
CA SER A 307 2.18 -33.49 4.12
C SER A 307 0.76 -33.14 3.65
N TYR A 308 0.06 -34.09 3.01
CA TYR A 308 -1.33 -33.90 2.59
C TYR A 308 -2.28 -33.84 3.78
N GLU A 309 -2.20 -34.81 4.69
CA GLU A 309 -3.05 -34.91 5.86
C GLU A 309 -2.85 -33.72 6.81
N LEU A 310 -1.60 -33.28 7.03
CA LEU A 310 -1.27 -32.11 7.85
C LEU A 310 -1.80 -30.81 7.23
N GLN A 311 -1.66 -30.63 5.92
CA GLN A 311 -2.21 -29.45 5.25
C GLN A 311 -3.73 -29.34 5.44
N LYS A 312 -4.45 -30.46 5.27
CA LYS A 312 -5.91 -30.51 5.46
C LYS A 312 -6.29 -30.35 6.92
N PHE A 313 -5.55 -30.98 7.82
CA PHE A 313 -5.70 -30.83 9.26
C PHE A 313 -5.57 -29.37 9.70
N PHE A 314 -4.50 -28.67 9.35
CA PHE A 314 -4.34 -27.26 9.72
C PHE A 314 -5.40 -26.35 9.08
N THR A 315 -5.82 -26.65 7.85
CA THR A 315 -6.95 -25.92 7.22
C THR A 315 -8.25 -26.10 8.03
N TRP A 316 -8.49 -27.29 8.56
CA TRP A 316 -9.63 -27.57 9.44
C TRP A 316 -9.46 -26.91 10.81
N VAL A 317 -8.26 -26.94 11.40
CA VAL A 317 -8.00 -26.33 12.70
C VAL A 317 -8.25 -24.81 12.69
N HIS A 318 -7.75 -24.12 11.68
CA HIS A 318 -7.86 -22.66 11.56
C HIS A 318 -9.12 -22.19 10.79
N GLY A 319 -10.03 -23.11 10.45
CA GLY A 319 -11.16 -22.82 9.60
C GLY A 319 -12.50 -23.24 10.22
N ASP A 320 -13.56 -22.47 9.94
CA ASP A 320 -14.91 -22.77 10.43
C ASP A 320 -15.65 -23.84 9.60
N ARG A 321 -14.95 -24.60 8.76
CA ARG A 321 -15.56 -25.52 7.80
C ARG A 321 -15.45 -26.96 8.25
N TYR A 322 -16.59 -27.66 8.24
CA TYR A 322 -16.65 -29.10 8.42
C TYR A 322 -15.85 -29.82 7.32
N ASP A 323 -14.91 -30.69 7.70
CA ASP A 323 -14.17 -31.55 6.77
C ASP A 323 -14.67 -33.00 6.87
N HIS A 324 -15.21 -33.51 5.76
CA HIS A 324 -15.73 -34.88 5.66
C HIS A 324 -14.66 -35.97 5.82
N LEU A 325 -13.38 -35.61 5.69
CA LEU A 325 -12.24 -36.52 5.76
C LEU A 325 -11.45 -36.39 7.07
N LEU A 326 -11.94 -35.62 8.05
CA LEU A 326 -11.25 -35.45 9.34
C LEU A 326 -10.91 -36.80 9.99
N ASP A 327 -11.89 -37.71 10.05
CA ASP A 327 -11.70 -39.06 10.62
C ASP A 327 -10.54 -39.80 9.92
N TYR A 328 -10.42 -39.67 8.60
CA TYR A 328 -9.34 -40.28 7.83
C TYR A 328 -7.96 -39.72 8.21
N TYR A 329 -7.83 -38.40 8.41
CA TYR A 329 -6.55 -37.81 8.81
C TYR A 329 -6.14 -38.24 10.22
N LEU A 330 -7.07 -38.24 11.16
CA LEU A 330 -6.80 -38.66 12.54
C LEU A 330 -6.46 -40.16 12.63
N GLU A 331 -7.14 -41.02 11.85
CA GLU A 331 -6.80 -42.43 11.72
C GLU A 331 -5.39 -42.64 11.16
N ARG A 332 -4.98 -41.85 10.15
CA ARG A 332 -3.62 -41.86 9.61
C ARG A 332 -2.59 -41.47 10.69
N PHE A 333 -2.83 -40.40 11.44
CA PHE A 333 -1.96 -39.98 12.55
C PHE A 333 -1.81 -41.07 13.62
N ASN A 334 -2.91 -41.71 13.99
CA ASN A 334 -2.87 -42.84 14.93
C ASN A 334 -2.09 -44.03 14.36
N THR A 335 -2.27 -44.34 13.07
CA THR A 335 -1.59 -45.48 12.43
C THR A 335 -0.07 -45.29 12.42
N VAL A 336 0.42 -44.13 12.01
CA VAL A 336 1.86 -43.86 11.92
C VAL A 336 2.53 -43.72 13.29
N THR A 337 1.77 -43.34 14.33
CA THR A 337 2.29 -43.22 15.70
C THR A 337 2.01 -44.45 16.58
N ASN A 338 1.53 -45.55 16.00
CA ASN A 338 1.09 -46.75 16.73
C ASN A 338 0.12 -46.43 17.89
N GLY A 339 -0.76 -45.45 17.69
CA GLY A 339 -1.77 -45.03 18.65
C GLY A 339 -1.24 -44.24 19.84
N LYS A 340 0.03 -43.83 19.84
CA LYS A 340 0.68 -43.16 20.99
C LYS A 340 -0.06 -41.91 21.47
N PHE A 341 -0.63 -41.14 20.55
CA PHE A 341 -1.33 -39.88 20.87
C PHE A 341 -2.85 -40.01 20.89
N ASN A 342 -3.39 -41.15 20.45
CA ASN A 342 -4.82 -41.42 20.43
C ASN A 342 -5.68 -40.22 19.95
N PHE A 343 -5.47 -39.80 18.70
CA PHE A 343 -6.25 -38.74 18.07
C PHE A 343 -7.71 -39.12 17.94
N ASN A 344 -8.61 -38.29 18.46
CA ASN A 344 -10.06 -38.51 18.41
C ASN A 344 -10.78 -37.19 18.14
N LYS A 345 -11.75 -37.20 17.21
CA LYS A 345 -12.56 -36.02 16.87
C LYS A 345 -13.43 -35.49 18.01
N SER A 346 -13.64 -36.28 19.06
CA SER A 346 -14.37 -35.82 20.26
C SER A 346 -13.49 -35.04 21.24
N ASP A 347 -12.17 -35.05 21.06
CA ASP A 347 -11.27 -34.22 21.84
C ASP A 347 -11.47 -32.74 21.47
N GLU A 348 -11.14 -31.84 22.39
CA GLU A 348 -11.13 -30.41 22.08
C GLU A 348 -10.07 -30.10 21.01
N ILE A 349 -10.39 -29.14 20.14
CA ILE A 349 -9.54 -28.77 19.00
C ILE A 349 -8.12 -28.40 19.42
N ASN A 350 -7.97 -27.69 20.55
CA ASN A 350 -6.68 -27.32 21.14
C ASN A 350 -5.87 -28.56 21.53
N LEU A 351 -6.51 -29.58 22.11
CA LEU A 351 -5.85 -30.84 22.47
C LEU A 351 -5.42 -31.62 21.22
N ILE A 352 -6.26 -31.70 20.19
CA ILE A 352 -5.93 -32.38 18.93
C ILE A 352 -4.75 -31.66 18.26
N PHE A 353 -4.75 -30.32 18.25
CA PHE A 353 -3.66 -29.52 17.72
C PHE A 353 -2.35 -29.73 18.47
N LEU A 354 -2.37 -29.70 19.81
CA LEU A 354 -1.20 -30.00 20.63
C LEU A 354 -0.67 -31.41 20.37
N LYS A 355 -1.55 -32.43 20.29
CA LYS A 355 -1.17 -33.80 19.95
C LYS A 355 -0.46 -33.86 18.60
N ALA A 356 -0.93 -33.12 17.60
CA ALA A 356 -0.30 -33.04 16.27
C ALA A 356 1.09 -32.39 16.35
N LYS A 357 1.25 -31.30 17.10
CA LYS A 357 2.56 -30.66 17.30
C LYS A 357 3.54 -31.59 18.05
N LEU A 358 3.10 -32.26 19.11
CA LEU A 358 3.89 -33.25 19.84
C LEU A 358 4.29 -34.45 18.97
N MET A 359 3.39 -34.89 18.09
CA MET A 359 3.68 -35.95 17.11
C MET A 359 4.85 -35.58 16.21
N LEU A 360 4.87 -34.33 15.72
CA LEU A 360 5.93 -33.88 14.83
C LEU A 360 7.25 -33.62 15.58
N ALA A 361 7.18 -33.10 16.81
CA ALA A 361 8.35 -32.77 17.63
C ALA A 361 9.14 -33.98 18.16
N GLN A 362 8.58 -35.20 18.10
CA GLN A 362 9.22 -36.42 18.62
C GLN A 362 10.40 -36.94 17.80
N GLU A 363 10.63 -36.44 16.58
CA GLU A 363 11.76 -36.85 15.72
C GLU A 363 13.02 -35.98 15.89
N LEU A 364 13.11 -35.16 16.95
CA LEU A 364 14.30 -34.38 17.31
C LEU A 364 15.24 -35.11 18.27
#